data_AF-A0A0C2FV22-F1
#
_entry.id   AF-A0A0C2FV22-F1
#
_cell.length_a   1.000
_cell.length_b   1.000
_cell.length_c   1.000
_cell.angle_alpha   90.00
_cell.angle_beta   90.00
_cell.angle_gamma   90.00
#
_symmetry.space_group_name_H-M   'P 1'
#
loop_
_entity.id
_entity.type
_entity.pdbx_description
1 polymer ?
#
loop_
_entity_poly.entity_id
_entity_poly.type
_entity_poly.pdbx_seq_one_letter_code
_entity_poly.pdbx_strand_id
1 'polypeptide(L)'
;MTKIEYLLLQAILFYDPECLSLSEAAQQLIAAKRRRLLDSLRRHLDAKLKEPTESASRFAEILLRIGNVQKVAAFKRETLCTIETFNLMQPHPFTMEISKKYPDVSFF
;
A
#
# COMPACT_ATOMS: atom_id res chain seq x y z
N MET A 1 8.83 -10.53 -9.34
CA MET A 1 7.59 -9.76 -9.54
C MET A 1 7.74 -8.98 -10.84
N THR A 2 6.76 -9.04 -11.74
CA THR A 2 6.84 -8.26 -13.00
C THR A 2 6.52 -6.78 -12.79
N LYS A 3 6.83 -5.94 -13.78
CA LYS A 3 6.48 -4.50 -13.74
C LYS A 3 4.97 -4.28 -13.58
N ILE A 4 4.15 -5.10 -14.24
CA ILE A 4 2.68 -5.01 -14.16
C ILE A 4 2.19 -5.42 -12.77
N GLU A 5 2.67 -6.56 -12.24
CA GLU A 5 2.37 -7.01 -10.87
C GLU A 5 2.74 -5.94 -9.83
N TYR A 6 3.92 -5.31 -9.99
CA TYR A 6 4.39 -4.27 -9.09
C TYR A 6 3.52 -3.01 -9.14
N LEU A 7 3.21 -2.51 -10.34
CA LEU A 7 2.35 -1.34 -10.52
C LEU A 7 0.94 -1.56 -9.95
N LEU A 8 0.35 -2.74 -10.20
CA LEU A 8 -0.95 -3.08 -9.64
C LEU A 8 -0.90 -3.20 -8.12
N LEU A 9 0.16 -3.78 -7.55
CA LEU A 9 0.34 -3.85 -6.09
C LEU A 9 0.47 -2.45 -5.47
N GLN A 10 1.24 -1.55 -6.07
CA GLN A 10 1.35 -0.16 -5.61
C GLN A 10 0.00 0.56 -5.63
N ALA A 11 -0.78 0.37 -6.71
CA ALA A 11 -2.11 0.95 -6.80
C ALA A 11 -3.08 0.34 -5.76
N ILE A 12 -3.02 -0.98 -5.54
CA ILE A 12 -3.86 -1.67 -4.55
C ILE A 12 -3.55 -1.18 -3.13
N LEU A 13 -2.28 -0.94 -2.82
CA LEU A 13 -1.87 -0.32 -1.56
C LEU A 13 -2.50 1.07 -1.44
N PHE A 14 -2.21 1.96 -2.40
CA PHE A 14 -2.66 3.35 -2.38
C PHE A 14 -4.18 3.54 -2.19
N TYR A 15 -5.01 2.64 -2.75
CA TYR A 15 -6.46 2.68 -2.56
C TYR A 15 -6.90 1.92 -1.29
N ASP A 16 -6.37 2.28 -0.12
CA ASP A 16 -6.74 1.68 1.16
C ASP A 16 -8.05 2.28 1.73
N PRO A 17 -9.15 1.51 1.86
CA PRO A 17 -10.40 2.03 2.40
C PRO A 17 -10.36 2.21 3.92
N GLU A 18 -9.36 1.65 4.61
CA GLU A 18 -9.21 1.75 6.07
C GLU A 18 -8.52 3.06 6.52
N CYS A 19 -8.27 3.98 5.58
CA CYS A 19 -7.76 5.31 5.91
C CYS A 19 -8.76 6.09 6.79
N LEU A 20 -8.32 6.42 8.01
CA LEU A 20 -9.15 6.99 9.09
C LEU A 20 -9.77 8.35 8.75
N SER A 21 -9.19 9.12 7.83
CA SER A 21 -9.67 10.46 7.48
C SER A 21 -10.65 10.50 6.31
N LEU A 22 -10.99 9.35 5.72
CA LEU A 22 -11.96 9.28 4.64
C LEU A 22 -13.40 9.42 5.16
N SER A 23 -14.21 10.20 4.44
CA SER A 23 -15.66 10.14 4.60
C SER A 23 -16.20 8.78 4.13
N GLU A 24 -17.36 8.37 4.63
CA GLU A 24 -18.00 7.10 4.24
C GLU A 24 -18.15 6.97 2.71
N ALA A 25 -18.60 8.04 2.04
CA ALA A 25 -18.71 8.05 0.58
C ALA A 25 -17.34 7.86 -0.11
N ALA A 26 -16.28 8.45 0.43
CA ALA A 26 -14.93 8.27 -0.11
C ALA A 26 -14.42 6.83 0.10
N GLN A 27 -14.67 6.23 1.27
CA GLN A 27 -14.34 4.83 1.54
C GLN A 27 -15.01 3.89 0.54
N GLN A 28 -16.29 4.10 0.21
CA GLN A 28 -17.01 3.31 -0.79
C GLN A 28 -16.37 3.42 -2.19
N LEU A 29 -16.03 4.65 -2.61
CA LEU A 29 -15.37 4.89 -3.91
C LEU A 29 -13.99 4.22 -3.97
N ILE A 30 -13.20 4.34 -2.91
CA ILE A 30 -11.86 3.75 -2.80
C ILE A 30 -11.94 2.23 -2.79
N ALA A 31 -12.84 1.64 -2.00
CA ALA A 31 -13.05 0.20 -1.97
C ALA A 31 -13.46 -0.36 -3.34
N ALA A 32 -14.37 0.33 -4.04
CA ALA A 32 -14.77 -0.04 -5.39
C ALA A 32 -13.60 0.02 -6.38
N LYS A 33 -12.70 1.01 -6.23
CA LYS A 33 -11.52 1.13 -7.10
C LYS A 33 -10.48 0.06 -6.79
N ARG A 34 -10.18 -0.20 -5.52
CA ARG A 34 -9.31 -1.30 -5.07
C ARG A 34 -9.80 -2.64 -5.59
N ARG A 35 -11.12 -2.88 -5.56
CA ARG A 35 -11.71 -4.12 -6.09
C ARG A 35 -11.43 -4.30 -7.58
N ARG A 36 -11.61 -3.25 -8.39
CA ARG A 36 -11.31 -3.30 -9.83
C ARG A 36 -9.83 -3.60 -10.10
N LEU A 37 -8.91 -3.04 -9.29
CA LEU A 37 -7.48 -3.30 -9.40
C LEU A 37 -7.12 -4.75 -9.04
N LEU A 38 -7.74 -5.31 -7.99
CA LEU A 38 -7.60 -6.72 -7.62
C LEU A 38 -8.10 -7.63 -8.75
N ASP A 39 -9.24 -7.30 -9.37
CA ASP A 39 -9.76 -8.05 -10.51
C ASP A 39 -8.82 -7.94 -11.72
N SER A 40 -8.24 -6.76 -11.99
CA SER A 40 -7.23 -6.58 -13.03
C SER A 40 -5.97 -7.42 -12.79
N LEU A 41 -5.48 -7.48 -11.55
CA LEU A 41 -4.34 -8.32 -11.18
C LEU A 41 -4.69 -9.80 -11.37
N ARG A 42 -5.89 -10.23 -10.95
CA ARG A 42 -6.35 -11.60 -11.14
C ARG A 42 -6.39 -11.99 -12.61
N ARG A 43 -7.02 -11.17 -13.46
CA ARG A 43 -7.08 -11.40 -14.92
C ARG A 43 -5.70 -11.41 -15.57
N HIS A 44 -4.80 -10.53 -15.14
CA HIS A 44 -3.42 -10.51 -15.66
C HIS A 44 -2.70 -11.83 -15.35
N LEU A 45 -2.85 -12.35 -14.13
CA LEU A 45 -2.24 -13.61 -13.73
C LEU A 45 -2.89 -14.80 -14.44
N ASP A 46 -4.22 -14.86 -14.53
CA ASP A 46 -4.93 -15.92 -15.24
C ASP A 46 -4.60 -15.96 -16.74
N ALA A 47 -4.39 -14.79 -17.38
CA ALA A 47 -3.98 -14.72 -18.78
C ALA A 47 -2.53 -15.17 -19.00
N LYS A 48 -1.68 -15.06 -17.98
CA LYS A 48 -0.24 -15.33 -18.06
C LYS A 48 0.11 -16.75 -17.60
N LEU A 49 -0.59 -17.24 -16.58
CA LEU A 49 -0.39 -18.54 -15.95
C LEU A 49 -1.56 -19.43 -16.39
N LYS A 50 -1.26 -20.43 -17.21
CA LYS A 50 -2.28 -21.31 -17.80
C LYS A 50 -2.99 -22.17 -16.75
N GLU A 51 -2.29 -22.48 -15.66
CA GLU A 51 -2.82 -23.30 -14.57
C GLU A 51 -3.55 -22.45 -13.52
N PRO A 52 -4.85 -22.69 -13.26
CA PRO A 52 -5.65 -21.88 -12.33
C PRO A 52 -5.10 -21.86 -10.90
N THR A 53 -4.56 -22.99 -10.42
CA THR A 53 -3.99 -23.14 -9.09
C THR A 53 -2.70 -22.34 -8.94
N GLU A 54 -1.86 -22.33 -9.98
CA GLU A 54 -0.62 -21.53 -10.00
C GLU A 54 -0.94 -20.03 -10.00
N SER A 55 -1.91 -19.62 -10.83
CA SER A 55 -2.42 -18.23 -10.84
C SER A 55 -2.94 -17.80 -9.47
N ALA A 56 -3.76 -18.63 -8.83
CA ALA A 56 -4.29 -18.34 -7.50
C ALA A 56 -3.20 -18.24 -6.43
N SER A 57 -2.23 -19.16 -6.47
CA SER A 57 -1.09 -19.16 -5.56
C SER A 57 -0.25 -17.90 -5.73
N ARG A 58 0.02 -17.50 -6.98
CA ARG A 58 0.77 -16.29 -7.29
C ARG A 58 0.02 -15.02 -6.86
N PHE A 59 -1.30 -14.99 -7.03
CA PHE A 59 -2.14 -13.89 -6.58
C PHE A 59 -2.03 -13.71 -5.05
N ALA A 60 -2.19 -14.81 -4.30
CA ALA A 60 -2.04 -14.80 -2.84
C ALA A 60 -0.63 -14.36 -2.41
N GLU A 61 0.41 -14.89 -3.03
CA GLU A 61 1.81 -14.52 -2.75
C GLU A 61 2.05 -13.01 -2.93
N ILE A 62 1.47 -12.39 -3.96
CA ILE A 62 1.58 -10.95 -4.19
C ILE A 62 0.84 -10.17 -3.09
N LEU A 63 -0.38 -10.57 -2.72
CA LEU A 63 -1.15 -9.88 -1.69
C LEU A 63 -0.50 -9.98 -0.30
N LEU A 64 0.15 -11.10 0.02
CA LEU A 64 0.88 -11.26 1.29
C LEU A 64 2.06 -10.29 1.42
N ARG A 65 2.56 -9.70 0.33
CA ARG A 65 3.57 -8.64 0.40
C ARG A 65 3.04 -7.34 1.01
N ILE A 66 1.73 -7.10 1.02
CA ILE A 66 1.11 -5.91 1.62
C ILE A 66 1.49 -5.80 3.09
N GLY A 67 1.37 -6.89 3.86
CA GLY A 67 1.73 -6.90 5.28
C GLY A 67 3.20 -6.55 5.54
N ASN A 68 4.11 -7.01 4.67
CA ASN A 68 5.54 -6.66 4.77
C ASN A 68 5.77 -5.16 4.52
N VAL A 69 5.08 -4.58 3.54
CA VAL A 69 5.16 -3.14 3.23
C VAL A 69 4.64 -2.32 4.42
N GLN A 70 3.48 -2.68 4.96
CA GLN A 70 2.88 -2.01 6.11
C GLN A 70 3.78 -2.08 7.35
N LYS A 71 4.40 -3.23 7.62
CA LYS A 71 5.36 -3.40 8.72
C LYS A 71 6.57 -2.47 8.59
N VAL A 72 7.18 -2.40 7.40
CA VAL A 72 8.31 -1.51 7.14
C VAL A 72 7.90 -0.03 7.23
N ALA A 73 6.71 0.31 6.74
CA ALA A 73 6.18 1.66 6.82
C ALA A 73 5.96 2.10 8.29
N ALA A 74 5.40 1.24 9.12
CA ALA A 74 5.23 1.48 10.55
C ALA A 74 6.58 1.69 11.27
N PHE A 75 7.55 0.80 11.03
CA PHE A 75 8.89 0.92 11.62
C PHE A 75 9.60 2.23 11.21
N LYS A 76 9.51 2.62 9.94
CA LYS A 76 10.08 3.88 9.45
C LYS A 76 9.44 5.09 10.11
N ARG A 77 8.13 5.06 10.38
CA ARG A 77 7.41 6.13 11.07
C ARG A 77 7.93 6.32 12.49
N GLU A 78 8.05 5.22 13.24
CA GLU A 78 8.60 5.24 14.60
C GLU A 78 10.04 5.76 14.63
N THR A 79 10.83 5.36 13.64
CA THR A 79 12.22 5.84 13.48
C THR A 79 12.25 7.36 13.23
N LEU A 80 11.41 7.89 12.34
CA LEU A 80 11.34 9.33 12.06
C LEU A 80 10.89 10.13 13.27
N CYS A 81 9.91 9.63 14.03
CA CYS A 81 9.47 10.24 15.28
C CYS A 81 10.62 10.31 16.32
N THR A 82 11.41 9.24 16.41
CA THR A 82 12.60 9.18 17.29
C THR A 82 13.66 10.20 16.87
N ILE A 83 13.97 10.27 15.57
CA ILE A 83 14.95 11.24 15.03
C ILE A 83 14.53 12.67 15.37
N GLU A 84 13.25 12.99 15.21
CA GLU A 84 12.71 14.30 15.55
C GLU A 84 12.79 14.60 17.05
N THR A 85 12.34 13.66 17.88
CA THR A 85 12.29 13.82 19.34
C THR A 85 13.66 14.08 19.95
N PHE A 86 14.69 13.39 19.45
CA PHE A 86 16.06 13.49 19.97
C PHE A 86 16.98 14.39 19.13
N ASN A 87 16.46 15.04 18.08
CA ASN A 87 17.21 15.87 17.14
C ASN A 87 18.50 15.19 16.62
N LEU A 88 18.42 13.88 16.33
CA LEU A 88 19.59 13.05 16.03
C LEU A 88 20.15 13.29 14.63
N MET A 89 19.33 13.80 13.71
CA MET A 89 19.67 14.09 12.32
C MET A 89 18.77 15.21 11.78
N GLN A 90 19.09 15.69 10.57
CA GLN A 90 18.28 16.68 9.83
C GLN A 90 17.75 16.04 8.52
N PRO A 91 16.67 15.24 8.57
CA PRO A 91 16.01 14.74 7.35
C PRO A 91 15.52 15.90 6.49
N HIS A 92 15.33 15.65 5.19
CA HIS A 92 14.77 16.66 4.29
C HIS A 92 13.44 17.21 4.83
N PRO A 93 13.20 18.54 4.83
CA PRO A 93 12.01 19.14 5.44
C PRO A 93 10.69 18.54 4.96
N PHE A 94 10.59 18.24 3.67
CA PHE A 94 9.40 17.61 3.09
C PHE A 94 9.11 16.21 3.64
N THR A 95 10.15 15.42 3.95
CA THR A 95 10.00 14.11 4.59
C THR A 95 9.39 14.27 5.98
N MET A 96 9.86 15.28 6.73
CA MET A 96 9.33 15.59 8.06
C MET A 96 7.88 16.09 7.99
N GLU A 97 7.57 16.94 7.00
CA GLU A 97 6.20 17.44 6.79
C GLU A 97 5.21 16.30 6.49
N ILE A 98 5.56 15.39 5.57
CA ILE A 98 4.71 14.22 5.24
C ILE A 98 4.57 13.31 6.46
N SER A 99 5.65 13.06 7.20
CA SER A 99 5.62 12.21 8.40
C SER A 99 4.64 12.73 9.44
N LYS A 100 4.56 14.06 9.62
CA LYS A 100 3.65 14.72 10.57
C LYS A 100 2.19 14.67 10.13
N LYS A 101 1.91 14.72 8.82
CA LYS A 101 0.56 14.66 8.27
C LYS A 101 -0.01 13.24 8.22
N TYR A 102 0.82 12.23 8.46
CA TYR A 102 0.39 10.83 8.40
C TYR A 102 -0.83 10.48 9.30
N PRO A 103 -0.95 10.97 10.55
CA PRO A 103 -2.12 10.70 11.39
C PRO A 103 -3.42 11.28 10.79
N ASP A 104 -3.30 12.36 10.00
CA ASP A 104 -4.42 13.07 9.40
C ASP A 104 -4.75 12.54 8.00
N VAL A 105 -3.80 11.93 7.32
CA VAL A 105 -3.92 11.42 5.94
C VAL A 105 -3.16 10.11 5.84
N SER A 106 -3.86 8.97 5.65
CA SER A 106 -3.16 7.72 5.34
C SER A 106 -2.53 7.85 3.95
N PHE A 107 -1.21 7.86 3.90
CA PHE A 107 -0.43 7.82 2.66
C PHE A 107 -0.10 6.39 2.20
N PHE A 108 -0.71 5.39 2.82
CA PHE A 108 -0.52 3.98 2.50
C PHE A 108 -1.85 3.28 2.33
#